data_AF-A0A7Z0TRH8-F1
#
_entry.id   AF-A0A7Z0TRH8-F1
#
_cell.length_a   1.000
_cell.length_b   1.000
_cell.length_c   1.000
_cell.angle_alpha   90.00
_cell.angle_beta   90.00
_cell.angle_gamma   90.00
#
_symmetry.space_group_name_H-M   'P 1'
#
loop_
_entity.id
_entity.type
_entity.pdbx_description
1 polymer ?
#
loop_
_entity_poly.entity_id
_entity_poly.type
_entity_poly.pdbx_seq_one_letter_code
_entity_poly.pdbx_strand_id
1 'polypeptide(L)'
;MKVGRSRPPIRLRVKCAAALLTLTDDKGEPLIPWEHAKEMTSDQIISLFQFDHYPIRAEAGGPALPWNLVPRLIRAHRRKTAKVDLPQIAHIRAVTKSEAEFRARLLAKDRGEPRPPSRWPKRSIATRRERQ
;
A
#
# COMPACT_ATOMS: atom_id res chain seq x y z
N MET A 1 49.23 -31.93 9.09
CA MET A 1 48.09 -31.32 8.35
C MET A 1 47.50 -30.22 9.24
N LYS A 2 47.55 -28.95 8.83
CA LYS A 2 46.91 -27.86 9.60
C LYS A 2 45.41 -27.98 9.41
N VAL A 3 44.68 -28.36 10.46
CA VAL A 3 43.22 -28.33 10.48
C VAL A 3 42.83 -26.86 10.32
N GLY A 4 42.33 -26.49 9.13
CA GLY A 4 41.85 -25.14 8.88
C GLY A 4 40.75 -24.82 9.87
N ARG A 5 40.95 -23.82 10.73
CA ARG A 5 39.92 -23.38 11.67
C ARG A 5 38.70 -22.94 10.86
N SER A 6 37.60 -23.69 10.95
CA SER A 6 36.33 -23.28 10.35
C SER A 6 35.86 -21.99 11.02
N ARG A 7 35.52 -20.97 10.23
CA ARG A 7 34.94 -19.75 10.77
C ARG A 7 33.61 -20.08 11.45
N PRO A 8 33.31 -19.51 12.63
CA PRO A 8 32.02 -19.71 13.27
C PRO A 8 30.88 -19.24 12.35
N PRO A 9 29.73 -19.93 12.35
CA PRO A 9 28.60 -19.58 11.50
C PRO A 9 27.99 -18.24 11.92
N ILE A 10 27.73 -17.37 10.94
CA ILE A 10 27.04 -16.10 11.18
C ILE A 10 25.55 -16.37 11.41
N ARG A 11 25.01 -15.86 12.53
CA ARG A 11 23.58 -15.99 12.89
C ARG A 11 22.68 -15.31 11.84
N LEU A 12 21.50 -15.86 11.59
CA LEU A 12 20.55 -15.33 10.60
C LEU A 12 20.23 -13.84 10.83
N ARG A 13 20.01 -13.43 12.09
CA ARG A 13 19.73 -12.02 12.42
C ARG A 13 20.85 -11.06 12.00
N VAL A 14 22.11 -11.48 12.13
CA VAL A 14 23.25 -10.67 11.66
C VAL A 14 23.23 -10.56 10.14
N LYS A 15 22.88 -11.64 9.43
CA LYS A 15 22.72 -11.60 7.96
C LYS A 15 21.58 -10.66 7.54
N CYS A 16 20.44 -10.70 8.24
CA CYS A 16 19.31 -9.82 7.98
C CYS A 16 19.66 -8.35 8.24
N ALA A 17 20.26 -8.04 9.40
CA ALA A 17 20.69 -6.68 9.71
C ALA A 17 21.73 -6.16 8.70
N ALA A 18 22.72 -6.99 8.34
CA ALA A 18 23.71 -6.64 7.32
C ALA A 18 23.07 -6.36 5.95
N ALA A 19 22.08 -7.15 5.54
CA ALA A 19 21.34 -6.92 4.31
C ALA A 19 20.49 -5.63 4.35
N LEU A 20 19.89 -5.28 5.49
CA LEU A 20 19.14 -4.03 5.63
C LEU A 20 20.04 -2.79 5.58
N LEU A 21 21.29 -2.91 6.05
CA LEU A 21 22.26 -1.81 5.99
C LEU A 21 22.75 -1.50 4.58
N THR A 22 22.51 -2.37 3.58
CA THR A 22 22.86 -2.07 2.18
C THR A 22 21.82 -1.21 1.48
N LEU A 23 20.69 -0.92 2.13
CA LEU A 23 19.62 -0.13 1.54
C LEU A 23 19.98 1.35 1.54
N THR A 24 19.69 2.01 0.43
CA THR A 24 19.92 3.44 0.23
C THR A 24 18.61 4.18 -0.03
N ASP A 25 18.64 5.50 0.13
CA ASP A 25 17.58 6.38 -0.37
C ASP A 25 17.71 6.60 -1.89
N ASP A 26 16.83 7.44 -2.44
CA ASP A 26 16.79 7.76 -3.88
C ASP A 26 18.05 8.51 -4.37
N LYS A 27 18.88 9.03 -3.45
CA LYS A 27 20.14 9.70 -3.76
C LYS A 27 21.34 8.74 -3.67
N GLY A 28 21.11 7.48 -3.31
CA GLY A 28 22.18 6.51 -3.08
C GLY A 28 22.81 6.61 -1.70
N GLU A 29 22.27 7.44 -0.80
CA GLU A 29 22.79 7.56 0.56
C GLU A 29 22.26 6.42 1.45
N PRO A 30 23.09 5.81 2.32
CA PRO A 30 22.63 4.75 3.22
C PRO A 30 21.45 5.20 4.09
N LEU A 31 20.41 4.36 4.19
CA LEU A 31 19.25 4.67 5.05
C LEU A 31 19.63 4.77 6.53
N ILE A 32 20.69 4.07 6.94
CA ILE A 32 21.29 4.16 8.26
C ILE A 32 22.79 4.47 8.07
N PRO A 33 23.27 5.63 8.55
CA PRO A 33 24.70 5.95 8.50
C PRO A 33 25.57 4.89 9.18
N TRP A 34 26.72 4.60 8.59
CA TRP A 34 27.64 3.57 9.10
C TRP A 34 28.05 3.80 10.56
N GLU A 35 28.29 5.05 10.95
CA GLU A 35 28.62 5.43 12.32
C GLU A 35 27.54 5.01 13.32
N HIS A 36 26.26 5.26 13.00
CA HIS A 36 25.15 4.84 13.85
C HIS A 36 24.99 3.30 13.87
N ALA A 37 25.22 2.64 12.73
CA ALA A 37 25.08 1.19 12.64
C ALA A 37 26.08 0.44 13.55
N LYS A 38 27.27 1.00 13.79
CA LYS A 38 28.28 0.42 14.71
C LYS A 38 27.80 0.34 16.17
N GLU A 39 26.99 1.30 16.57
CA GLU A 39 26.49 1.42 17.95
C GLU A 39 25.21 0.63 18.19
N MET A 40 24.65 0.01 17.14
CA MET A 40 23.40 -0.74 17.20
C MET A 40 23.63 -2.25 17.16
N THR A 41 22.84 -2.95 17.97
CA THR A 41 22.67 -4.39 17.86
C THR A 41 21.87 -4.76 16.59
N SER A 42 21.98 -6.02 16.14
CA SER A 42 21.18 -6.49 15.00
C SER A 42 19.68 -6.34 15.21
N ASP A 43 19.19 -6.52 16.44
CA ASP A 43 17.76 -6.38 16.76
C ASP A 43 17.32 -4.90 16.67
N GLN A 44 18.16 -3.96 17.12
CA GLN A 44 17.90 -2.53 16.96
C GLN A 44 17.83 -2.13 15.49
N ILE A 45 18.79 -2.58 14.65
CA ILE A 45 18.78 -2.31 13.21
C ILE A 45 17.50 -2.85 12.57
N ILE A 46 17.15 -4.12 12.83
CA ILE A 46 15.95 -4.74 12.27
C ILE A 46 14.69 -3.99 12.72
N SER A 47 14.64 -3.55 13.99
CA SER A 47 13.48 -2.84 14.54
C SER A 47 13.18 -1.50 13.88
N LEU A 48 14.14 -0.88 13.20
CA LEU A 48 13.93 0.40 12.49
C LEU A 48 13.08 0.25 11.23
N PHE A 49 12.93 -0.97 10.72
CA PHE A 49 12.23 -1.25 9.46
C PHE A 49 10.85 -1.90 9.68
N GLN A 50 9.94 -1.55 8.79
CA GLN A 50 8.66 -2.20 8.58
C GLN A 50 8.65 -2.78 7.16
N PHE A 51 7.98 -3.92 6.97
CA PHE A 51 7.91 -4.58 5.67
C PHE A 51 6.56 -4.31 5.01
N ASP A 52 6.61 -3.55 3.92
CA ASP A 52 5.47 -3.09 3.14
C ASP A 52 5.12 -4.11 2.06
N HIS A 53 3.83 -4.39 1.86
CA HIS A 53 3.36 -5.31 0.81
C HIS A 53 3.36 -4.60 -0.54
N TYR A 54 4.33 -4.93 -1.41
CA TYR A 54 4.52 -4.32 -2.72
C TYR A 54 5.14 -5.32 -3.72
N PRO A 55 4.65 -5.40 -4.97
CA PRO A 55 3.66 -4.52 -5.61
C PRO A 55 2.21 -4.84 -5.24
N ILE A 56 1.94 -6.02 -4.69
CA ILE A 56 0.57 -6.46 -4.37
C ILE A 56 0.30 -6.15 -2.90
N ARG A 57 -0.64 -5.24 -2.66
CA ARG A 57 -1.01 -4.81 -1.30
C ARG A 57 -1.70 -5.92 -0.53
N ALA A 58 -1.58 -5.88 0.80
CA ALA A 58 -2.25 -6.81 1.68
C ALA A 58 -3.78 -6.78 1.51
N GLU A 59 -4.38 -5.59 1.36
CA GLU A 59 -5.84 -5.43 1.17
C GLU A 59 -6.34 -6.02 -0.16
N ALA A 60 -5.46 -6.17 -1.14
CA ALA A 60 -5.75 -6.81 -2.42
C ALA A 60 -5.43 -8.31 -2.42
N GLY A 61 -5.14 -8.91 -1.26
CA GLY A 61 -4.77 -10.32 -1.13
C GLY A 61 -3.29 -10.61 -1.40
N GLY A 62 -2.42 -9.60 -1.36
CA GLY A 62 -0.98 -9.77 -1.53
C GLY A 62 -0.38 -10.65 -0.42
N PRO A 63 0.42 -11.68 -0.78
CA PRO A 63 0.95 -12.60 0.21
C PRO A 63 2.16 -12.01 0.95
N ALA A 64 2.40 -12.47 2.19
CA ALA A 64 3.57 -12.13 2.98
C ALA A 64 4.78 -12.99 2.60
N LEU A 65 5.22 -12.88 1.33
CA LEU A 65 6.36 -13.60 0.78
C LEU A 65 7.52 -12.63 0.46
N PRO A 66 8.78 -13.08 0.50
CA PRO A 66 9.94 -12.19 0.34
C PRO A 66 9.92 -11.33 -0.94
N TRP A 67 9.35 -11.85 -2.04
CA TRP A 67 9.24 -11.12 -3.30
C TRP A 67 8.17 -10.02 -3.30
N ASN A 68 7.28 -10.00 -2.31
CA ASN A 68 6.21 -9.02 -2.16
C ASN A 68 6.41 -8.12 -0.93
N LEU A 69 7.56 -8.19 -0.26
CA LEU A 69 7.85 -7.42 0.94
C LEU A 69 9.03 -6.49 0.69
N VAL A 70 8.79 -5.19 0.91
CA VAL A 70 9.82 -4.16 0.77
C VAL A 70 10.10 -3.55 2.14
N PRO A 71 11.34 -3.63 2.65
CA PRO A 71 11.70 -2.96 3.89
C PRO A 71 11.65 -1.44 3.71
N ARG A 72 11.03 -0.75 4.67
CA ARG A 72 10.98 0.71 4.74
C ARG A 72 11.22 1.14 6.18
N LEU A 73 11.98 2.22 6.39
CA LEU A 73 12.09 2.82 7.72
C LEU A 73 10.71 3.16 8.29
N ILE A 74 10.50 2.94 9.59
CA ILE A 74 9.19 3.13 10.26
C ILE A 74 8.54 4.45 9.87
N ARG A 75 9.29 5.56 9.89
CA ARG A 75 8.75 6.89 9.58
C ARG A 75 8.30 7.00 8.12
N ALA A 76 9.07 6.46 7.19
CA ALA A 76 8.75 6.44 5.76
C ALA A 76 7.51 5.57 5.51
N HIS A 77 7.46 4.39 6.11
CA HIS A 77 6.31 3.48 6.06
C HIS A 77 5.04 4.19 6.56
N ARG A 78 5.07 4.76 7.76
CA ARG A 78 3.91 5.49 8.35
C ARG A 78 3.45 6.64 7.44
N ARG A 79 4.38 7.41 6.87
CA ARG A 79 4.05 8.50 5.95
C ARG A 79 3.35 7.98 4.69
N LYS A 80 3.85 6.89 4.09
CA LYS A 80 3.23 6.25 2.92
C LYS A 80 1.82 5.78 3.27
N THR A 81 1.66 5.03 4.36
CA THR A 81 0.36 4.52 4.80
C THR A 81 -0.65 5.65 4.97
N ALA A 82 -0.26 6.72 5.66
CA ALA A 82 -1.14 7.86 5.94
C ALA A 82 -1.51 8.67 4.67
N LYS A 83 -0.55 8.92 3.78
CA LYS A 83 -0.73 9.83 2.64
C LYS A 83 -1.20 9.16 1.36
N VAL A 84 -0.93 7.87 1.19
CA VAL A 84 -1.14 7.15 -0.07
C VAL A 84 -2.10 5.99 0.13
N ASP A 85 -1.76 5.06 1.03
CA ASP A 85 -2.50 3.80 1.13
C ASP A 85 -3.91 4.03 1.69
N LEU A 86 -4.06 4.76 2.80
CA LEU A 86 -5.37 5.03 3.41
C LEU A 86 -6.34 5.78 2.46
N PRO A 87 -5.96 6.89 1.79
CA PRO A 87 -6.83 7.53 0.82
C PRO A 87 -7.24 6.61 -0.34
N GLN A 88 -6.31 5.81 -0.86
CA GLN A 88 -6.62 4.90 -1.96
C GLN A 88 -7.55 3.77 -1.53
N ILE A 89 -7.35 3.20 -0.34
CA ILE A 89 -8.26 2.22 0.24
C ILE A 89 -9.66 2.82 0.42
N ALA A 90 -9.75 4.04 0.95
CA ALA A 90 -11.03 4.73 1.11
C ALA A 90 -11.74 4.95 -0.25
N HIS A 91 -10.99 5.35 -1.27
CA HIS A 91 -11.51 5.53 -2.62
C HIS A 91 -12.01 4.20 -3.23
N ILE A 92 -11.22 3.13 -3.14
CA ILE A 92 -11.62 1.79 -3.63
C ILE A 92 -12.90 1.32 -2.93
N ARG A 93 -13.00 1.50 -1.61
CA ARG A 93 -14.22 1.17 -0.85
C ARG A 93 -15.43 1.98 -1.32
N ALA A 94 -15.26 3.27 -1.62
CA ALA A 94 -16.34 4.10 -2.13
C ALA A 94 -16.81 3.67 -3.53
N VAL A 95 -15.87 3.38 -4.44
CA VAL A 95 -16.17 2.92 -5.80
C VAL A 95 -16.86 1.56 -5.78
N THR A 96 -16.32 0.59 -5.05
CA THR A 96 -16.90 -0.75 -4.94
C THR A 96 -18.32 -0.72 -4.36
N LYS A 97 -18.59 0.16 -3.39
CA LYS A 97 -19.95 0.39 -2.90
C LYS A 97 -20.88 0.95 -3.99
N SER A 98 -20.43 1.98 -4.71
CA SER A 98 -21.20 2.57 -5.82
C SER A 98 -21.49 1.55 -6.93
N GLU A 99 -20.52 0.69 -7.27
CA GLU A 99 -20.70 -0.38 -8.24
C GLU A 99 -21.70 -1.43 -7.76
N ALA A 100 -21.64 -1.84 -6.48
CA ALA A 100 -22.60 -2.77 -5.90
C ALA A 100 -24.03 -2.21 -5.93
N GLU A 101 -24.21 -0.94 -5.56
CA GLU A 101 -25.51 -0.26 -5.66
C GLU A 101 -26.01 -0.17 -7.09
N PHE A 102 -25.13 0.13 -8.05
CA PHE A 102 -25.49 0.17 -9.46
C PHE A 102 -25.92 -1.20 -10.00
N ARG A 103 -25.15 -2.26 -9.67
CA ARG A 103 -25.50 -3.64 -10.03
C ARG A 103 -26.83 -4.07 -9.43
N ALA A 104 -27.09 -3.73 -8.16
CA ALA A 104 -28.37 -3.99 -7.52
C ALA A 104 -29.54 -3.29 -8.24
N ARG A 105 -29.37 -2.03 -8.66
CA ARG A 105 -30.40 -1.29 -9.42
C ARG A 105 -30.67 -1.87 -10.80
N LEU A 106 -29.64 -2.35 -11.50
CA LEU A 106 -29.84 -3.02 -12.79
C LEU A 106 -30.69 -4.28 -12.62
N LEU A 107 -30.34 -5.13 -11.64
CA LEU A 107 -31.10 -6.34 -11.33
C LEU A 107 -32.53 -6.04 -10.86
N ALA A 108 -32.76 -4.95 -10.12
CA ALA A 108 -34.08 -4.52 -9.68
C ALA A 108 -34.94 -3.97 -10.83
N LYS A 109 -34.32 -3.28 -11.80
CA LYS A 109 -35.01 -2.79 -13.02
C LYS A 109 -35.56 -3.96 -13.84
N ASP A 110 -34.80 -5.05 -13.95
CA ASP A 110 -35.27 -6.27 -14.62
C ASP A 110 -36.44 -6.93 -13.87
N ARG A 111 -36.59 -6.65 -12.57
CA ARG A 111 -37.73 -7.08 -11.72
C ARG A 111 -38.90 -6.09 -11.70
N GLY A 112 -38.80 -4.94 -12.39
CA GLY A 112 -39.90 -3.97 -12.50
C GLY A 112 -40.06 -3.01 -11.31
N GLU A 113 -39.08 -2.90 -10.41
CA GLU A 113 -39.15 -1.99 -9.25
C GLU A 113 -39.04 -0.50 -9.67
N PRO A 114 -39.77 0.42 -9.01
CA PRO A 114 -39.77 1.85 -9.36
C PRO A 114 -38.40 2.50 -9.11
N ARG A 115 -37.94 3.31 -10.08
CA ARG A 115 -36.66 4.04 -9.97
C ARG A 115 -36.69 5.06 -8.82
N PRO A 116 -35.60 5.19 -8.04
CA PRO A 116 -35.50 6.23 -7.04
C PRO A 116 -35.59 7.62 -7.69
N PRO A 117 -36.14 8.63 -6.97
CA PRO A 117 -36.33 9.97 -7.50
C PRO A 117 -34.99 10.61 -7.87
N SER A 118 -34.99 11.33 -9.01
CA SER A 118 -33.84 12.13 -9.43
C SER A 118 -33.49 13.17 -8.37
N ARG A 119 -32.20 13.25 -7.99
CA ARG A 119 -31.69 14.30 -7.12
C ARG A 119 -31.62 15.66 -7.83
N TRP A 120 -31.64 15.66 -9.17
CA TRP A 120 -31.60 16.87 -9.99
C TRP A 120 -33.01 17.40 -10.26
N PRO A 121 -33.23 18.73 -10.11
CA PRO A 121 -34.49 19.36 -10.48
C PRO A 121 -34.82 19.10 -11.95
N LYS A 122 -36.07 18.73 -12.24
CA LYS A 122 -36.54 18.61 -13.63
C LYS A 122 -36.56 20.00 -14.24
N ARG A 123 -35.64 20.29 -15.16
CA ARG A 123 -35.66 21.52 -15.96
C ARG A 123 -36.59 21.32 -17.15
N SER A 124 -37.60 22.16 -17.30
CA SER A 124 -38.39 22.25 -18.53
C SER A 124 -37.54 22.87 -19.63
N ILE A 125 -37.44 22.22 -20.79
CA ILE A 125 -36.84 22.84 -21.98
C ILE A 125 -37.82 23.92 -22.45
N ALA A 126 -37.37 25.16 -22.57
CA ALA A 126 -38.19 26.24 -23.08
C ALA A 126 -38.53 25.97 -24.55
N THR A 127 -39.80 25.74 -24.85
CA THR A 127 -40.30 25.61 -26.22
C THR A 127 -40.18 26.95 -26.92
N ARG A 128 -39.40 27.02 -28.01
CA ARG A 128 -39.26 28.19 -28.86
C ARG A 128 -40.63 28.47 -29.50
N ARG A 129 -41.33 29.53 -29.06
CA ARG A 129 -42.50 30.04 -29.78
C ARG A 129 -42.03 30.67 -31.09
N GLU A 130 -42.48 30.13 -32.22
CA GLU A 130 -42.33 30.77 -33.53
C GLU A 130 -42.99 32.14 -33.50
N ARG A 131 -42.23 33.18 -33.89
CA ARG A 131 -42.78 34.52 -34.09
C ARG A 131 -43.43 34.53 -35.48
N GLN A 132 -44.74 34.78 -35.51
CA GLN A 132 -45.48 35.15 -36.72
C GLN A 132 -45.04 36.54 -37.20
#